data_AF-D0IBF2-F1
#
_entry.id   AF-D0IBF2-F1
#
_cell.length_a   1.000
_cell.length_b   1.000
_cell.length_c   1.000
_cell.angle_alpha   90.00
_cell.angle_beta   90.00
_cell.angle_gamma   90.00
#
_symmetry.space_group_name_H-M   'P 1'
#
loop_
_entity.id
_entity.type
_entity.pdbx_description
1 polymer ?
#
loop_
_entity_poly.entity_id
_entity_poly.type
_entity_poly.pdbx_seq_one_letter_code
_entity_poly.pdbx_strand_id
1 'polypeptide(L)' 'MEVEILEKRQRHAAEFEHLKFERSGRVTKLVGKHTSNGKPVHWQLPLANDDAKELENLIEEASEELEILMRDL' A
#
# COMPACT_ATOMS: atom_id res chain seq x y z
N MET A 1 -8.16 7.89 0.65
CA MET A 1 -7.65 7.00 1.71
C MET A 1 -6.70 7.77 2.60
N GLU A 2 -6.68 7.44 3.89
CA GLU A 2 -5.75 7.97 4.87
C GLU A 2 -4.90 6.82 5.42
N VAL A 3 -3.60 7.03 5.47
CA VAL A 3 -2.62 6.09 6.02
C VAL A 3 -2.02 6.74 7.26
N GLU A 4 -2.24 6.15 8.42
CA GLU A 4 -1.71 6.63 9.70
C GLU A 4 -0.67 5.67 10.26
N ILE A 5 0.51 6.20 10.60
CA ILE A 5 1.56 5.47 11.32
C ILE A 5 1.46 5.87 12.78
N LEU A 6 0.84 4.99 13.57
CA LEU A 6 0.47 5.26 14.95
C LEU A 6 1.71 5.55 15.81
N GLU A 7 2.79 4.79 15.63
CA GLU A 7 4.03 4.93 16.41
C GLU A 7 4.73 6.27 16.15
N LYS A 8 4.57 6.81 14.95
CA LYS A 8 5.21 8.08 14.52
C LYS A 8 4.25 9.27 14.55
N ARG A 9 2.97 9.06 14.84
CA ARG A 9 1.88 10.06 14.68
C ARG A 9 1.92 10.75 13.32
N GLN A 10 2.20 9.98 12.27
CA GLN A 10 2.29 10.49 10.90
C GLN A 10 1.02 10.12 10.14
N ARG A 11 0.47 11.08 9.39
CA ARG A 11 -0.70 10.87 8.55
C ARG A 11 -0.38 11.23 7.11
N HIS A 12 -0.79 10.36 6.21
CA HIS A 12 -0.57 10.49 4.78
C HIS A 12 -1.90 10.31 4.05
N ALA A 13 -2.25 11.30 3.22
CA ALA A 13 -3.41 11.21 2.36
C ALA A 13 -3.02 10.75 0.96
N ALA A 14 -3.84 9.91 0.35
CA ALA A 14 -3.73 9.55 -1.06
C ALA A 14 -5.10 9.12 -1.61
N GLU A 15 -5.33 9.38 -2.88
CA GLU A 15 -6.40 8.72 -3.60
C GLU A 15 -6.06 7.23 -3.76
N PHE A 16 -7.06 6.35 -3.67
CA PHE A 16 -6.81 4.91 -3.68
C PHE A 16 -6.12 4.46 -4.97
N GLU A 17 -6.54 5.02 -6.11
CA GLU A 17 -5.96 4.81 -7.44
C GLU A 17 -4.51 5.31 -7.55
N HIS A 18 -4.04 6.07 -6.57
CA HIS A 18 -2.71 6.66 -6.51
C HIS A 18 -1.86 6.09 -5.37
N LEU A 19 -2.34 5.05 -4.69
CA LEU A 19 -1.57 4.21 -3.78
C LEU A 19 -1.00 3.01 -4.54
N LYS A 20 0.29 2.73 -4.35
CA LYS A 20 0.91 1.52 -4.86
C LYS A 20 2.08 1.08 -4.00
N PHE A 21 2.36 -0.22 -4.03
CA PHE A 21 3.59 -0.77 -3.46
C PHE A 21 4.67 -0.78 -4.53
N GLU A 22 5.84 -0.23 -4.22
CA GLU A 22 7.02 -0.25 -5.08
C GLU A 22 8.17 -0.97 -4.38
N ARG A 23 8.75 -1.97 -5.04
CA ARG A 23 9.93 -2.68 -4.54
C ARG A 23 11.18 -2.00 -5.07
N SER A 24 12.01 -1.49 -4.15
CA SER A 24 13.29 -0.87 -4.45
C SER A 24 14.41 -1.73 -3.83
N GLY A 25 14.94 -2.64 -4.64
CA GLY A 25 15.93 -3.63 -4.19
C GLY A 25 15.35 -4.59 -3.16
N ARG A 26 15.84 -4.50 -1.91
CA ARG A 26 15.38 -5.33 -0.78
C ARG A 26 14.28 -4.70 0.06
N VAL A 27 13.81 -3.50 -0.28
CA VAL A 27 12.82 -2.75 0.52
C VAL A 27 11.57 -2.51 -0.30
N THR A 28 10.41 -2.88 0.24
CA THR A 28 9.10 -2.50 -0.32
C THR A 28 8.67 -1.17 0.29
N LYS A 29 8.12 -0.29 -0.53
CA LYS A 29 7.64 1.03 -0.12
C LYS A 29 6.18 1.17 -0.51
N LEU A 30 5.36 1.71 0.39
CA LEU A 30 4.06 2.26 0.03
C LEU A 30 4.27 3.68 -0.47
N VAL A 31 3.85 3.96 -1.70
CA VAL A 31 3.94 5.29 -2.28
C VAL A 31 2.55 5.82 -2.59
N GLY A 32 2.34 7.10 -2.30
CA GLY A 32 1.06 7.76 -2.49
C GLY A 32 1.22 9.14 -3.10
N LYS A 33 0.20 9.54 -3.87
CA LYS A 33 0.10 10.88 -4.45
C LYS A 33 -1.24 11.49 -4.07
N HIS A 34 -1.23 12.76 -3.70
CA HIS A 34 -2.45 13.57 -3.56
C HIS A 34 -2.18 15.02 -3.92
N THR A 35 -3.24 15.81 -4.07
CA THR A 35 -3.11 17.26 -4.22
C THR A 35 -3.45 17.92 -2.88
N SER A 36 -2.51 18.69 -2.33
CA SER A 36 -2.73 19.50 -1.13
C SER A 36 -2.56 20.97 -1.49
N ASN A 37 -3.57 21.80 -1.22
CA ASN A 37 -3.56 23.24 -1.52
C ASN A 37 -3.15 23.57 -2.96
N GLY A 38 -3.62 22.77 -3.93
CA GLY A 38 -3.31 22.91 -5.36
C GLY A 38 -1.91 22.45 -5.78
N LYS A 39 -1.13 21.84 -4.88
CA LYS A 39 0.20 21.29 -5.19
C LYS A 39 0.20 19.76 -5.09
N PRO A 40 0.82 19.05 -6.04
CA PRO A 40 0.99 17.61 -5.94
C PRO A 40 1.97 17.29 -4.81
N VAL A 41 1.53 16.47 -3.87
CA VAL A 41 2.30 15.93 -2.77
C VAL A 41 2.54 14.45 -3.04
N HIS A 42 3.81 14.07 -3.04
CA HIS A 42 4.25 12.70 -3.19
C HIS A 42 4.91 12.26 -1.89
N TRP A 43 4.47 11.15 -1.33
CA TRP A 43 5.07 10.56 -0.15
C TRP A 43 5.44 9.11 -0.41
N GLN A 44 6.47 8.65 0.29
CA GLN A 44 6.95 7.28 0.22
C GLN A 44 7.19 6.81 1.64
N LEU A 45 6.72 5.62 1.94
CA LEU A 45 6.85 5.01 3.24
C LEU A 45 7.53 3.64 3.09
N PRO A 46 8.78 3.47 3.53
CA PRO A 46 9.42 2.17 3.56
C PRO A 46 8.71 1.28 4.57
N LEU A 47 8.30 0.09 4.13
CA LEU A 47 7.79 -0.97 4.99
C LEU A 47 8.98 -1.72 5.59
N ALA A 48 8.83 -2.22 6.82
CA ALA A 48 9.76 -3.22 7.32
C ALA A 48 9.66 -4.48 6.43
N ASN A 49 10.76 -5.23 6.30
CA ASN A 49 10.75 -6.41 5.43
C ASN A 49 9.74 -7.47 5.86
N ASP A 50 9.49 -7.60 7.15
CA ASP A 50 8.53 -8.55 7.68
C ASP A 50 7.10 -8.10 7.34
N ASP A 51 6.75 -6.83 7.59
CA ASP A 51 5.45 -6.25 7.20
C ASP A 51 5.21 -6.33 5.69
N ALA A 52 6.24 -6.08 4.88
CA ALA A 52 6.15 -6.16 3.43
C ALA A 52 5.84 -7.59 2.95
N LYS A 53 6.40 -8.59 3.63
CA LYS A 53 6.19 -9.99 3.31
C LYS A 53 4.83 -10.49 3.80
N GLU A 54 4.40 -10.06 4.98
CA GLU A 54 3.05 -10.34 5.48
C GLU A 54 1.99 -9.77 4.53
N LEU A 55 2.19 -8.53 4.08
CA LEU A 55 1.30 -7.92 3.11
C LEU A 55 1.29 -8.64 1.76
N GLU A 56 2.46 -9.09 1.26
CA GLU A 56 2.58 -9.89 0.04
C GLU A 56 1.74 -11.18 0.17
N ASN A 57 1.85 -11.89 1.30
CA ASN A 57 1.05 -13.08 1.57
C ASN A 57 -0.46 -12.77 1.59
N LEU A 58 -0.89 -11.69 2.25
CA LEU A 58 -2.31 -11.31 2.31
C LEU A 58 -2.89 -11.00 0.93
N ILE A 59 -2.09 -10.40 0.03
CA ILE A 59 -2.49 -10.14 -1.35
C ILE A 59 -2.61 -11.45 -2.14
N GLU A 60 -1.68 -12.38 -1.96
CA GLU A 60 -1.73 -13.70 -2.59
C GLU A 60 -2.95 -14.49 -2.12
N GLU A 61 -3.19 -14.56 -0.80
CA GLU A 61 -4.36 -15.22 -0.21
C GLU A 61 -5.68 -14.66 -0.75
N ALA A 62 -5.83 -13.33 -0.76
CA ALA A 62 -7.04 -12.69 -1.29
C ALA A 62 -7.24 -12.94 -2.80
N SER A 63 -6.15 -13.11 -3.56
CA SER A 63 -6.22 -13.42 -4.99
C SER A 63 -6.62 -14.87 -5.23
N GLU A 64 -6.10 -15.81 -4.43
CA GLU A 64 -6.48 -17.22 -4.48
C GLU A 64 -7.96 -17.40 -4.11
N GLU A 65 -8.44 -16.72 -3.06
CA GLU A 65 -9.85 -16.72 -2.68
C GLU A 65 -10.76 -16.19 -3.80
N LEU A 66 -10.33 -15.12 -4.49
CA LEU A 66 -11.05 -14.57 -5.63
C LEU A 66 -11.09 -15.57 -6.80
N GLU A 67 -9.97 -16.23 -7.10
CA GLU A 67 -9.90 -17.24 -8.16
C GLU A 67 -10.83 -18.43 -7.88
N ILE A 68 -10.85 -18.92 -6.63
CA ILE A 68 -11.78 -19.97 -6.18
C ILE A 68 -13.23 -19.51 -6.41
N LEU A 69 -13.58 -18.30 -5.97
CA LEU A 69 -14.92 -17.75 -6.12
C LEU A 69 -15.35 -17.67 -7.60
N MET A 70 -14.45 -17.28 -8.50
CA MET A 70 -14.72 -17.21 -9.94
C MET A 70 -14.81 -18.58 -10.60
N ARG A 71 -14.18 -19.62 -10.05
CA ARG A 71 -14.22 -20.98 -10.59
C ARG A 71 -15.55 -21.68 -10.32
N ASP A 72 -16.22 -21.33 -9.23
CA ASP A 72 -17.49 -21.92 -8.80
C ASP A 72 -18.73 -21.24 -9.42
N LEU A 73 -18.52 -20.28 -10.33
CA LEU A 73 -19.55 -19.53 -11.08
C LEU A 73 -19.73 -20.08 -12.51
#